data_AF-A0AAJ1ZDH7-F1
#
_entry.id   AF-A0AAJ1ZDH7-F1
#
_cell.length_a   1.000
_cell.length_b   1.000
_cell.length_c   1.000
_cell.angle_alpha   90.00
_cell.angle_beta   90.00
_cell.angle_gamma   90.00
#
_symmetry.space_group_name_H-M   'P 1'
#
loop_
_entity.id
_entity.type
_entity.pdbx_description
1 polymer ?
#
loop_
_entity_poly.entity_id
_entity_poly.type
_entity_poly.pdbx_seq_one_letter_code
_entity_poly.pdbx_strand_id
1 'polypeptide(L)'
;MRSIDEIFGAVRSHLLSQAAISEDDGGSCRLRGRDGRRCAIGVLIDDRYYSERLEGLGIGYYKAGQDGPLLQALALSGVDAYEPRVAAMLQDLEDLHDAADVPAWPAQLDVLARRHGIVAWESFPHAEVECV
;
A
#
# COMPACT_ATOMS: atom_id res chain seq x y z
N MET A 1 8.79 -4.05 -14.30
CA MET A 1 7.95 -3.20 -13.44
C MET A 1 6.66 -3.94 -13.18
N ARG A 2 6.14 -3.92 -11.96
CA ARG A 2 4.84 -4.51 -11.61
C ARG A 2 3.72 -3.67 -12.24
N SER A 3 2.61 -4.30 -12.61
CA SER A 3 1.40 -3.59 -13.02
C SER A 3 0.72 -2.92 -11.83
N ILE A 4 -0.17 -1.96 -12.10
CA ILE A 4 -0.95 -1.31 -11.05
C ILE A 4 -1.83 -2.32 -10.27
N ASP A 5 -2.37 -3.34 -10.95
CA ASP A 5 -3.15 -4.41 -10.34
C ASP A 5 -2.31 -5.31 -9.42
N GLU A 6 -1.08 -5.65 -9.85
CA GLU A 6 -0.13 -6.43 -9.04
C GLU A 6 0.30 -5.66 -7.80
N ILE A 7 0.57 -4.36 -7.92
CA ILE A 7 0.93 -3.49 -6.80
C ILE A 7 -0.23 -3.42 -5.81
N PHE A 8 -1.44 -3.11 -6.29
CA PHE A 8 -2.63 -3.02 -5.44
C PHE A 8 -2.91 -4.35 -4.73
N GLY A 9 -2.87 -5.46 -5.46
CA GLY A 9 -3.10 -6.79 -4.92
C GLY A 9 -2.12 -7.16 -3.80
N ALA A 10 -0.84 -6.84 -3.99
CA ALA A 10 0.19 -7.06 -2.98
C ALA A 10 -0.07 -6.25 -1.70
N VAL A 11 -0.38 -4.96 -1.83
CA VAL A 11 -0.69 -4.10 -0.68
C VAL A 11 -1.96 -4.56 0.03
N ARG A 12 -3.05 -4.80 -0.72
CA ARG A 12 -4.33 -5.28 -0.17
C ARG A 12 -4.15 -6.57 0.63
N SER A 13 -3.50 -7.57 0.03
CA SER A 13 -3.27 -8.86 0.71
C SER A 13 -2.46 -8.67 2.00
N HIS A 14 -1.44 -7.81 1.97
CA HIS A 14 -0.60 -7.53 3.13
C HIS A 14 -1.36 -6.80 4.24
N LEU A 15 -2.06 -5.71 3.93
CA LEU A 15 -2.81 -4.94 4.92
C LEU A 15 -3.89 -5.80 5.59
N LEU A 16 -4.62 -6.60 4.81
CA LEU A 16 -5.66 -7.49 5.35
C LEU A 16 -5.07 -8.65 6.18
N SER A 17 -3.89 -9.16 5.81
CA SER A 17 -3.19 -10.19 6.59
C SER A 17 -2.60 -9.61 7.89
N GLN A 18 -2.08 -8.39 7.85
CA GLN A 18 -1.45 -7.74 9.00
C GLN A 18 -2.51 -7.26 10.00
N ALA A 19 -3.64 -6.76 9.51
CA ALA A 19 -4.78 -6.27 10.30
C ALA A 19 -4.37 -5.35 11.47
N ALA A 20 -3.37 -4.50 11.24
CA ALA A 20 -2.83 -3.58 12.22
C ALA A 20 -2.05 -2.46 11.53
N ILE A 21 -2.02 -1.28 12.17
CA ILE A 21 -1.20 -0.13 11.73
C ILE A 21 0.28 -0.42 11.97
N SER A 22 1.12 -0.02 11.01
CA SER A 22 2.57 0.06 11.12
C SER A 22 2.98 1.46 11.55
N GLU A 23 3.28 1.64 12.85
CA GLU A 23 3.54 2.94 13.48
C GLU A 23 4.65 2.87 14.54
N ASP A 24 5.16 4.03 14.93
CA ASP A 24 6.09 4.22 16.06
C ASP A 24 5.35 4.48 17.40
N ASP A 25 6.10 4.81 18.47
CA ASP A 25 5.52 5.08 19.80
C ASP A 25 4.70 6.37 19.84
N GLY A 26 4.91 7.27 18.87
CA GLY A 26 4.17 8.50 18.70
C GLY A 26 2.93 8.36 17.82
N GLY A 27 2.64 7.17 17.29
CA GLY A 27 1.55 6.93 16.35
C GLY A 27 1.84 7.44 14.93
N SER A 28 3.11 7.71 14.60
CA SER A 28 3.50 8.09 13.24
C SER A 28 3.70 6.84 12.39
N CYS A 29 3.18 6.86 11.16
CA CYS A 29 3.35 5.79 10.19
C CYS A 29 4.84 5.44 9.96
N ARG A 30 5.14 4.15 9.87
CA ARG A 30 6.47 3.61 9.59
C ARG A 30 6.42 2.66 8.42
N LEU A 31 7.38 2.79 7.50
CA LEU A 31 7.60 1.81 6.43
C LEU A 31 7.90 0.44 7.06
N ARG A 32 8.70 0.43 8.14
CA ARG A 32 8.88 -0.71 9.04
C ARG A 32 8.56 -0.30 10.47
N GLY A 33 7.41 -0.74 10.95
CA GLY A 33 6.95 -0.53 12.32
C GLY A 33 7.40 -1.62 13.28
N ARG A 34 6.90 -1.53 14.51
CA ARG A 34 7.08 -2.58 15.54
C ARG A 34 6.54 -3.93 15.08
N ASP A 35 7.02 -5.01 15.71
CA ASP A 35 6.53 -6.37 15.50
C ASP A 35 6.61 -6.87 14.04
N GLY A 36 7.55 -6.32 13.26
CA GLY A 36 7.72 -6.67 11.85
C GLY A 36 6.63 -6.13 10.92
N ARG A 37 5.79 -5.20 11.41
CA ARG A 37 4.73 -4.57 10.62
C ARG A 37 5.31 -3.70 9.52
N ARG A 38 4.59 -3.60 8.43
CA ARG A 38 4.89 -2.73 7.30
C ARG A 38 3.63 -1.98 6.89
N CYS A 39 3.77 -0.71 6.54
CA CYS A 39 2.65 0.07 6.00
C CYS A 39 2.39 -0.28 4.53
N ALA A 40 1.41 0.41 3.93
CA ALA A 40 1.05 0.25 2.52
C ALA A 40 2.24 0.43 1.55
N ILE A 41 3.13 1.39 1.83
CA ILE A 41 4.32 1.63 1.01
C ILE A 41 5.47 0.71 1.40
N GLY A 42 5.66 0.48 2.70
CA GLY A 42 6.75 -0.31 3.24
C GLY A 42 6.77 -1.76 2.75
N VAL A 43 5.60 -2.38 2.52
CA VAL A 43 5.52 -3.74 1.97
C VAL A 43 6.04 -3.85 0.54
N LEU A 44 6.02 -2.77 -0.23
CA LEU A 44 6.45 -2.77 -1.63
C LEU A 44 7.96 -2.67 -1.81
N ILE A 45 8.69 -2.26 -0.77
CA ILE A 45 10.13 -2.02 -0.78
C ILE A 45 10.87 -3.29 -0.40
N ASP A 46 11.71 -3.79 -1.31
CA ASP A 46 12.59 -4.93 -1.05
C ASP A 46 13.55 -4.62 0.11
N ASP A 47 13.81 -5.61 0.97
CA ASP A 47 14.71 -5.50 2.11
C ASP A 47 16.09 -4.94 1.73
N ARG A 48 16.61 -5.26 0.53
CA ARG A 48 17.92 -4.77 0.06
C ARG A 48 17.95 -3.28 -0.31
N TYR A 49 16.79 -2.67 -0.53
CA TYR A 49 16.65 -1.25 -0.89
C TYR A 49 16.08 -0.40 0.24
N TYR A 50 15.67 -1.03 1.34
CA TYR A 50 15.25 -0.33 2.53
C TYR A 50 16.44 0.30 3.27
N SER A 51 16.20 1.49 3.84
CA SER A 51 17.09 2.16 4.78
C SER A 51 16.24 2.97 5.75
N GLU A 52 16.67 3.10 7.01
CA GLU A 52 16.00 3.97 8.00
C GLU A 52 15.88 5.43 7.52
N ARG A 53 16.70 5.86 6.58
CA ARG A 53 16.62 7.20 5.96
C ARG A 53 15.38 7.41 5.09
N LEU A 54 14.69 6.32 4.72
CA LEU A 54 13.42 6.38 4.00
C LEU A 54 12.25 6.66 4.94
N GLU A 55 12.44 6.45 6.23
CA GLU A 55 11.38 6.60 7.21
C GLU A 55 11.00 8.06 7.41
N GLY A 56 9.70 8.30 7.63
CA GLY A 56 9.15 9.65 7.66
C GLY A 56 9.03 10.30 6.28
N LEU A 57 9.23 9.55 5.19
CA LEU A 57 8.88 9.97 3.83
C LEU A 57 7.57 9.28 3.42
N GLY A 58 6.57 10.08 3.05
CA GLY A 58 5.33 9.63 2.43
C GLY A 58 5.32 9.91 0.93
N ILE A 59 4.47 9.20 0.18
CA ILE A 59 4.32 9.42 -1.27
C ILE A 59 3.86 10.85 -1.57
N GLY A 60 3.04 11.43 -0.70
CA GLY A 60 2.47 12.77 -0.85
C GLY A 60 3.47 13.92 -0.79
N TYR A 61 4.70 13.65 -0.34
CA TYR A 61 5.77 14.65 -0.35
C TYR A 61 6.37 14.88 -1.74
N TYR A 62 6.12 13.98 -2.69
CA TYR A 62 6.65 14.08 -4.05
C TYR A 62 5.64 14.74 -4.99
N LYS A 63 6.07 15.79 -5.69
CA LYS A 63 5.32 16.37 -6.81
C LYS A 63 5.78 15.78 -8.12
N ALA A 64 4.93 15.85 -9.14
CA ALA A 64 5.27 15.43 -10.50
C ALA A 64 6.61 16.05 -10.95
N GLY A 65 7.55 15.18 -11.37
CA GLY A 65 8.89 15.57 -11.82
C GLY A 65 9.94 15.72 -10.72
N GLN A 66 9.60 15.48 -9.45
CA GLN A 66 10.59 15.42 -8.36
C GLN A 66 11.07 13.98 -8.14
N ASP A 67 12.38 13.83 -7.97
CA ASP A 67 13.01 12.57 -7.57
C ASP A 67 13.27 12.55 -6.06
N GLY A 68 13.48 11.36 -5.50
CA GLY A 68 13.94 11.20 -4.13
C GLY A 68 14.14 9.75 -3.70
N PRO A 69 14.70 9.54 -2.51
CA PRO A 69 15.18 8.23 -2.10
C PRO A 69 14.04 7.20 -1.96
N LEU A 70 12.82 7.60 -1.59
CA LEU A 70 11.67 6.70 -1.55
C LEU A 70 11.24 6.25 -2.95
N LEU A 71 11.15 7.19 -3.91
CA LEU A 71 10.81 6.86 -5.30
C LEU A 71 11.86 5.94 -5.94
N GLN A 72 13.14 6.20 -5.69
CA GLN A 72 14.22 5.34 -6.14
C GLN A 72 14.14 3.93 -5.53
N ALA A 73 13.88 3.82 -4.23
CA ALA A 73 13.73 2.53 -3.57
C ALA A 73 12.53 1.73 -4.12
N LEU A 74 11.40 2.39 -4.40
CA LEU A 74 10.24 1.78 -5.04
C LEU A 74 10.56 1.32 -6.47
N ALA A 75 11.19 2.17 -7.28
CA ALA A 75 11.56 1.85 -8.65
C ALA A 75 12.52 0.65 -8.73
N LEU A 76 13.54 0.61 -7.85
CA LEU A 76 14.45 -0.52 -7.71
C LEU A 76 13.74 -1.79 -7.23
N SER A 77 12.67 -1.64 -6.45
CA SER A 77 11.77 -2.73 -6.02
C SER A 77 10.73 -3.10 -7.09
N GLY A 78 10.77 -2.48 -8.27
CA GLY A 78 9.89 -2.76 -9.40
C GLY A 78 8.55 -2.04 -9.37
N VAL A 79 8.40 -0.96 -8.60
CA VAL A 79 7.20 -0.12 -8.50
C VAL A 79 7.49 1.26 -9.06
N ASP A 80 6.82 1.63 -10.16
CA ASP A 80 7.02 2.93 -10.82
C ASP A 80 6.12 4.01 -10.22
N ALA A 81 6.55 4.57 -9.09
CA ALA A 81 5.86 5.69 -8.44
C ALA A 81 6.11 7.06 -9.12
N TYR A 82 6.83 7.10 -10.24
CA TYR A 82 6.89 8.31 -11.09
C TYR A 82 5.68 8.38 -12.03
N GLU A 83 5.04 7.24 -12.31
CA GLU A 83 3.80 7.18 -13.08
C GLU A 83 2.63 7.77 -12.25
N PRO A 84 1.91 8.80 -12.74
CA PRO A 84 0.91 9.52 -11.94
C PRO A 84 -0.24 8.68 -11.38
N ARG A 85 -0.69 7.64 -12.10
CA ARG A 85 -1.80 6.77 -11.64
C ARG A 85 -1.31 5.85 -10.53
N VAL A 86 -0.10 5.30 -10.63
CA VAL A 86 0.55 4.53 -9.56
C VAL A 86 0.74 5.42 -8.34
N ALA A 87 1.29 6.63 -8.50
CA ALA A 87 1.47 7.57 -7.39
C ALA A 87 0.15 7.91 -6.68
N ALA A 88 -0.91 8.21 -7.45
CA ALA A 88 -2.23 8.50 -6.90
C ALA A 88 -2.83 7.30 -6.15
N MET A 89 -2.66 6.08 -6.67
CA MET A 89 -3.10 4.87 -5.99
C MET A 89 -2.32 4.61 -4.69
N LEU A 90 -1.00 4.79 -4.71
CA LEU A 90 -0.16 4.63 -3.52
C LEU A 90 -0.52 5.66 -2.44
N GLN A 91 -0.83 6.91 -2.82
CA GLN A 91 -1.31 7.91 -1.89
C GLN A 91 -2.63 7.50 -1.22
N ASP A 92 -3.61 7.05 -2.01
CA ASP A 92 -4.90 6.60 -1.47
C ASP A 92 -4.74 5.39 -0.51
N LEU A 93 -3.78 4.49 -0.78
CA LEU A 93 -3.47 3.36 0.10
C LEU A 93 -2.76 3.79 1.40
N GLU A 94 -1.88 4.79 1.32
CA GLU A 94 -1.24 5.41 2.49
C GLU A 94 -2.30 6.12 3.36
N ASP A 95 -3.17 6.91 2.76
CA ASP A 95 -4.27 7.61 3.44
C ASP A 95 -5.23 6.63 4.14
N LEU A 96 -5.56 5.51 3.50
CA LEU A 96 -6.38 4.46 4.11
C LEU A 96 -5.68 3.81 5.32
N HIS A 97 -4.39 3.52 5.21
CA HIS A 97 -3.62 2.95 6.32
C HIS A 97 -3.54 3.93 7.50
N ASP A 98 -3.32 5.21 7.24
CA ASP A 98 -3.03 6.20 8.28
C ASP A 98 -4.30 6.79 8.94
N ALA A 99 -5.43 6.85 8.22
CA ALA A 99 -6.63 7.56 8.69
C ALA A 99 -7.85 6.68 8.93
N ALA A 100 -7.90 5.45 8.41
CA ALA A 100 -9.08 4.60 8.54
C ALA A 100 -8.93 3.53 9.63
N ASP A 101 -10.04 3.23 10.30
CA ASP A 101 -10.13 2.12 11.24
C ASP A 101 -9.87 0.79 10.51
N VAL A 102 -8.97 -0.03 11.07
CA VAL A 102 -8.59 -1.34 10.50
C VAL A 102 -9.79 -2.23 10.11
N PRO A 103 -10.87 -2.35 10.92
CA PRO A 103 -12.04 -3.14 10.53
C PRO A 103 -12.77 -2.64 9.27
N ALA A 104 -12.59 -1.36 8.89
CA ALA A 104 -13.18 -0.79 7.70
C ALA A 104 -12.33 -1.02 6.44
N TRP A 105 -11.07 -1.42 6.57
CA TRP A 105 -10.15 -1.62 5.46
C TRP A 105 -10.69 -2.52 4.34
N PRO A 106 -11.34 -3.68 4.60
CA PRO A 106 -11.84 -4.52 3.52
C PRO A 106 -12.78 -3.78 2.57
N ALA A 107 -13.79 -3.10 3.12
CA ALA A 107 -14.78 -2.37 2.33
C ALA A 107 -14.18 -1.15 1.62
N GLN A 108 -13.25 -0.43 2.27
CA GLN A 108 -12.62 0.75 1.70
C GLN A 108 -11.60 0.38 0.60
N LEU A 109 -10.85 -0.72 0.75
CA LEU A 109 -9.96 -1.23 -0.29
C LEU A 109 -10.77 -1.61 -1.55
N ASP A 110 -11.96 -2.18 -1.41
CA ASP A 110 -12.83 -2.45 -2.57
C ASP A 110 -13.30 -1.16 -3.26
N VAL A 111 -13.52 -0.07 -2.51
CA VAL A 111 -13.81 1.26 -3.08
C VAL A 111 -12.60 1.81 -3.84
N LEU A 112 -11.40 1.70 -3.29
CA LEU A 112 -10.16 2.14 -3.94
C LEU A 112 -9.88 1.34 -5.21
N ALA A 113 -10.08 0.03 -5.21
CA ALA A 113 -9.93 -0.82 -6.38
C ALA A 113 -10.81 -0.30 -7.54
N ARG A 114 -12.10 -0.03 -7.28
CA ARG A 114 -13.01 0.53 -8.29
C ARG A 114 -12.57 1.92 -8.77
N ARG A 115 -12.12 2.78 -7.86
CA ARG A 115 -11.65 4.15 -8.19
C ARG A 115 -10.48 4.11 -9.16
N HIS A 116 -9.52 3.22 -8.94
CA HIS A 116 -8.31 3.09 -9.77
C HIS A 116 -8.49 2.18 -10.98
N GLY A 117 -9.69 1.65 -11.20
CA GLY A 117 -9.97 0.75 -12.31
C GLY A 117 -9.28 -0.62 -12.19
N ILE A 118 -8.96 -1.03 -10.96
CA ILE A 118 -8.37 -2.34 -10.65
C ILE A 118 -9.44 -3.39 -10.88
N VAL A 119 -9.31 -4.09 -12.00
CA VAL A 119 -10.14 -5.23 -12.33
C VAL A 119 -9.52 -6.43 -11.64
N ALA A 120 -10.02 -6.73 -10.45
CA ALA A 120 -9.57 -7.90 -9.69
C ALA A 120 -9.56 -9.13 -10.61
N TRP A 121 -8.42 -9.82 -10.63
CA TRP A 121 -8.26 -11.14 -11.20
C TRP A 121 -9.32 -12.05 -10.58
N GLU A 122 -10.25 -12.50 -11.43
CA GLU A 122 -11.27 -13.54 -11.24
C GLU A 122 -12.00 -13.61 -9.89
N SER A 123 -13.27 -13.19 -9.94
CA SER A 123 -14.42 -13.77 -9.23
C SER A 123 -14.09 -14.93 -8.27
N PHE A 124 -13.98 -14.64 -6.97
CA PHE A 124 -14.46 -15.62 -6.00
C PHE A 124 -15.99 -15.59 -6.10
N PRO A 125 -16.67 -16.67 -6.50
CA PRO A 125 -18.12 -16.73 -6.32
C PRO A 125 -18.39 -16.52 -4.83
N HIS A 126 -19.38 -15.69 -4.53
CA HIS A 126 -20.01 -15.72 -3.22
C HIS A 126 -20.24 -17.20 -2.88
N ALA A 127 -19.58 -17.70 -1.85
CA ALA A 127 -20.04 -18.93 -1.24
C ALA A 127 -21.44 -18.60 -0.72
N GLU A 128 -22.46 -19.01 -1.48
CA GLU A 128 -23.82 -19.11 -1.01
C GLU A 128 -23.75 -19.92 0.29
N VAL A 129 -24.01 -19.23 1.41
CA VAL A 129 -24.34 -19.91 2.65
C VAL A 129 -25.78 -20.40 2.48
N GLU A 130 -25.96 -21.48 1.73
CA GLU A 130 -27.10 -22.37 1.92
C GLU A 130 -26.68 -23.42 2.95
N CYS A 131 -26.92 -23.10 4.23
CA CYS A 131 -27.01 -24.14 5.25
C CYS A 131 -28.48 -24.58 5.32
N VAL A 132 -28.67 -25.83 4.89
CA VAL A 132 -29.85 -26.69 5.06
C VAL A 132 -30.18 -26.91 6.53
#